data_AF-A0A2T9Z3N4-F1
#
_entry.id   AF-A0A2T9Z3N4-F1
#
_cell.length_a   1.000
_cell.length_b   1.000
_cell.length_c   1.000
_cell.angle_alpha   90.00
_cell.angle_beta   90.00
_cell.angle_gamma   90.00
#
_symmetry.space_group_name_H-M   'P 1'
#
loop_
_entity.id
_entity.type
_entity.pdbx_description
1 polymer ?
#
loop_
_entity_poly.entity_id
_entity_poly.type
_entity_poly.pdbx_seq_one_letter_code
_entity_poly.pdbx_strand_id
1 'polypeptide(L)'
;MIIISIAYCMFGVIFVTGQNACSGGIAINSERDASRISGCQRYSGDVTVSQVNVEKLDFGDLYEIYGNFIVSNNFNLKSVLLNGLTKVSGSMILKNNTQLIGIAIPKLTSVTKLSVTNNPNLNYLNADSITSADIVEISQTSIQELRSLMFKKCKSLEISGNMNLKSIELFNLVEASQYLSIMDNNRQSKLSLPVLVTINGKMTFKNLASISAPSLQKVVESMNLIENTAQEIEFPVLQNTRNNIFIISNKNLESIKFTKLRDIGSGLIIQNNPKLTTIAKDSFPELQSIGDKILAVGAFNSVEFPKLKNVDKAITFQSSGKLDCSELRTQFEFMDDNRWICGINSTKDIVGNNNNDSEKTNSTKVINNANSKTQDFIDLYYKNLSRKPQNVLKQYADDARISWNGNGMQKTNLETQILSKLGGIRFEVMSHDCHAINLHDISNGMVVVVNGYLHSGNLSKQPFSQVLILVNNPSKKNEFYIQDDCFRYV
;
A
#
# COMPACT_ATOMS: atom_id res chain seq x y z
N MET A 1 -21.35 -88.81 33.58
CA MET A 1 -22.36 -87.74 33.45
C MET A 1 -21.85 -86.54 34.24
N ILE A 2 -21.12 -85.63 33.59
CA ILE A 2 -20.54 -84.43 34.22
C ILE A 2 -21.37 -83.24 33.73
N ILE A 3 -22.07 -82.57 34.63
CA ILE A 3 -22.84 -81.36 34.34
C ILE A 3 -21.87 -80.17 34.51
N ILE A 4 -21.48 -79.55 33.39
CA ILE A 4 -20.74 -78.29 33.36
C ILE A 4 -21.78 -77.17 33.23
N SER A 5 -21.80 -76.28 34.22
CA SER A 5 -22.63 -75.08 34.22
C SER A 5 -21.99 -74.03 33.31
N ILE A 6 -22.68 -73.65 32.23
CA ILE A 6 -22.22 -72.63 31.27
C ILE A 6 -22.73 -71.27 31.77
N ALA A 7 -21.81 -70.44 32.26
CA ALA A 7 -22.07 -69.04 32.57
C ALA A 7 -22.11 -68.22 31.27
N TYR A 8 -23.28 -67.62 30.98
CA TYR A 8 -23.42 -66.61 29.92
C TYR A 8 -22.69 -65.33 30.34
N CYS A 9 -21.58 -65.03 29.67
CA CYS A 9 -20.96 -63.71 29.74
C CYS A 9 -21.64 -62.81 28.70
N MET A 10 -22.62 -62.01 29.11
CA MET A 10 -23.13 -60.93 28.28
C MET A 10 -22.02 -59.90 28.07
N PHE A 11 -21.45 -59.86 26.87
CA PHE A 11 -20.66 -58.72 26.42
C PHE A 11 -21.60 -57.51 26.27
N GLY A 12 -21.61 -56.66 27.30
CA GLY A 12 -22.16 -55.31 27.18
C GLY A 12 -21.34 -54.55 26.15
N VAL A 13 -21.92 -54.30 24.97
CA VAL A 13 -21.40 -53.33 24.02
C VAL A 13 -21.55 -51.96 24.66
N ILE A 14 -20.45 -51.41 25.16
CA ILE A 14 -20.40 -50.02 25.59
C ILE A 14 -20.43 -49.18 24.31
N PHE A 15 -21.60 -48.62 23.99
CA PHE A 15 -21.67 -47.48 23.07
C PHE A 15 -20.99 -46.30 23.76
N VAL A 16 -19.73 -46.05 23.42
CA VAL A 16 -19.10 -44.76 23.71
C VAL A 16 -19.75 -43.76 22.76
N THR A 17 -20.72 -42.99 23.27
CA THR A 17 -21.28 -41.84 22.57
C THR A 17 -20.17 -40.82 22.36
N GLY A 18 -19.60 -40.77 21.15
CA GLY A 18 -18.57 -39.82 20.76
C GLY A 18 -19.10 -38.40 20.68
N GLN A 19 -19.25 -37.74 21.83
CA GLN A 19 -19.68 -36.33 21.92
C GLN A 19 -18.52 -35.33 21.82
N ASN A 20 -17.26 -35.82 21.74
CA ASN A 20 -16.04 -34.99 21.68
C ASN A 20 -15.34 -34.96 20.29
N ALA A 21 -15.95 -35.51 19.23
CA ALA A 21 -15.27 -35.62 17.92
C ALA A 21 -15.23 -34.30 17.12
N CYS A 22 -16.16 -33.38 17.38
CA CYS A 22 -16.37 -32.16 16.58
C CYS A 22 -16.03 -30.87 17.35
N SER A 23 -15.15 -30.96 18.35
CA SER A 23 -14.74 -29.83 19.19
C SER A 23 -13.28 -29.92 19.60
N GLY A 24 -12.67 -28.78 19.89
CA GLY A 24 -11.24 -28.65 20.19
C GLY A 24 -10.43 -28.31 18.94
N GLY A 25 -9.19 -27.85 19.12
CA GLY A 25 -8.27 -27.63 17.99
C GLY A 25 -7.80 -28.97 17.41
N ILE A 26 -7.75 -29.09 16.09
CA ILE A 26 -7.28 -30.28 15.37
C ILE A 26 -6.20 -29.94 14.35
N ALA A 27 -5.15 -30.77 14.35
CA ALA A 27 -4.15 -30.81 13.27
C ALA A 27 -4.50 -31.96 12.32
N ILE A 28 -4.70 -31.64 11.05
CA ILE A 28 -4.97 -32.59 9.96
C ILE A 28 -3.61 -32.96 9.35
N ASN A 29 -3.18 -34.21 9.56
CA ASN A 29 -1.91 -34.73 9.05
C ASN A 29 -2.11 -35.75 7.92
N SER A 30 -3.35 -36.17 7.68
CA SER A 30 -3.72 -37.21 6.71
C SER A 30 -5.14 -37.04 6.18
N GLU A 31 -5.47 -37.73 5.09
CA GLU A 31 -6.85 -37.82 4.60
C GLU A 31 -7.80 -38.43 5.63
N ARG A 32 -7.30 -39.35 6.48
CA ARG A 32 -8.09 -39.95 7.56
C ARG A 32 -8.52 -38.91 8.58
N ASP A 33 -7.65 -37.96 8.93
CA ASP A 33 -7.99 -36.87 9.86
C ASP A 33 -9.06 -35.94 9.25
N ALA A 34 -8.94 -35.62 7.96
CA ALA A 34 -9.96 -34.86 7.24
C ALA A 34 -11.31 -35.61 7.23
N SER A 35 -11.27 -36.92 7.00
CA SER A 35 -12.46 -37.79 6.98
C SER A 35 -13.12 -37.96 8.35
N ARG A 36 -12.37 -37.75 9.45
CA ARG A 36 -12.93 -37.78 10.81
C ARG A 36 -13.80 -36.56 11.08
N ILE A 37 -13.43 -35.40 10.54
CA ILE A 37 -14.20 -34.17 10.74
C ILE A 37 -15.24 -33.91 9.64
N SER A 38 -15.17 -34.62 8.51
CA SER A 38 -16.18 -34.52 7.44
C SER A 38 -17.57 -35.01 7.87
N GLY A 39 -17.64 -35.87 8.89
CA GLY A 39 -18.90 -36.27 9.53
C GLY A 39 -19.50 -35.19 10.46
N CYS A 40 -18.75 -34.13 10.77
CA CYS A 40 -19.24 -33.03 11.59
C CYS A 40 -19.97 -32.00 10.73
N GLN A 41 -21.27 -31.81 10.93
CA GLN A 41 -21.94 -30.64 10.36
C GLN A 41 -21.38 -29.34 10.94
N ARG A 42 -21.11 -29.30 12.24
CA ARG A 42 -20.51 -28.15 12.93
C ARG A 42 -19.25 -28.58 13.65
N TYR A 43 -18.17 -27.84 13.46
CA TYR A 43 -16.90 -28.06 14.17
C TYR A 43 -16.58 -26.87 15.06
N SER A 44 -16.37 -27.09 16.35
CA SER A 44 -16.07 -26.05 17.34
C SER A 44 -14.61 -26.06 17.76
N GLY A 45 -13.79 -25.32 17.03
CA GLY A 45 -12.35 -25.20 17.27
C GLY A 45 -11.59 -24.90 15.99
N ASP A 46 -10.28 -24.71 16.13
CA ASP A 46 -9.41 -24.40 15.01
C ASP A 46 -9.02 -25.68 14.25
N VAL A 47 -9.17 -25.66 12.92
CA VAL A 47 -8.73 -26.72 12.02
C VAL A 47 -7.46 -26.27 11.33
N THR A 48 -6.34 -26.96 11.58
CA THR A 48 -5.04 -26.66 10.99
C THR A 48 -4.56 -27.80 10.11
N VAL A 49 -4.21 -27.50 8.86
CA VAL A 49 -3.61 -28.41 7.89
C VAL A 49 -2.19 -27.90 7.61
N SER A 50 -1.17 -28.64 8.05
CA SER A 50 0.21 -28.22 7.85
C SER A 50 1.17 -29.37 7.59
N GLN A 51 2.12 -29.15 6.70
CA GLN A 51 3.18 -30.12 6.36
C GLN A 51 2.62 -31.48 5.92
N VAL A 52 1.41 -31.51 5.34
CA VAL A 52 0.83 -32.77 4.86
C VAL A 52 1.50 -33.22 3.57
N ASN A 53 1.70 -34.53 3.46
CA ASN A 53 2.27 -35.17 2.28
C ASN A 53 1.18 -35.88 1.46
N VAL A 54 0.12 -35.15 1.11
CA VAL A 54 -0.98 -35.65 0.27
C VAL A 54 -1.26 -34.64 -0.83
N GLU A 55 -1.78 -35.10 -1.97
CA GLU A 55 -2.11 -34.22 -3.09
C GLU A 55 -3.49 -33.58 -2.95
N LYS A 56 -4.39 -34.21 -2.19
CA LYS A 56 -5.77 -33.79 -2.04
C LYS A 56 -6.21 -33.95 -0.59
N LEU A 57 -7.01 -33.01 -0.12
CA LEU A 57 -7.80 -33.14 1.11
C LEU A 57 -9.26 -32.86 0.82
N ASP A 58 -10.13 -33.76 1.28
CA ASP A 58 -11.57 -33.64 1.15
C ASP A 58 -12.20 -33.60 2.53
N PHE A 59 -12.90 -32.50 2.82
CA PHE A 59 -13.59 -32.30 4.09
C PHE A 59 -15.09 -32.63 4.01
N GLY A 60 -15.56 -33.19 2.88
CA GLY A 60 -16.92 -33.71 2.72
C GLY A 60 -18.01 -32.70 3.07
N ASP A 61 -18.93 -33.11 3.95
CA ASP A 61 -20.12 -32.34 4.34
C ASP A 61 -19.87 -31.36 5.51
N LEU A 62 -18.61 -31.04 5.81
CA LEU A 62 -18.25 -30.03 6.80
C LEU A 62 -18.95 -28.70 6.44
N TYR A 63 -19.86 -28.28 7.31
CA TYR A 63 -20.82 -27.21 7.00
C TYR A 63 -20.50 -25.89 7.71
N GLU A 64 -20.13 -25.91 8.99
CA GLU A 64 -19.69 -24.71 9.73
C GLU A 64 -18.44 -24.98 10.60
N ILE A 65 -17.55 -24.01 10.68
CA ILE A 65 -16.41 -24.00 11.61
C ILE A 65 -16.55 -22.80 12.55
N TYR A 66 -16.62 -23.06 13.85
CA TYR A 66 -16.60 -22.07 14.93
C TYR A 66 -15.16 -21.92 15.45
N GLY A 67 -14.31 -21.37 14.60
CA GLY A 67 -12.87 -21.23 14.81
C GLY A 67 -12.17 -20.77 13.53
N ASN A 68 -10.88 -20.99 13.46
CA ASN A 68 -10.05 -20.73 12.28
C ASN A 68 -9.94 -21.99 11.41
N PHE A 69 -9.81 -21.82 10.09
CA PHE A 69 -9.42 -22.86 9.14
C PHE A 69 -8.11 -22.45 8.47
N ILE A 70 -7.02 -23.15 8.78
CA ILE A 70 -5.67 -22.75 8.41
C ILE A 70 -5.03 -23.85 7.58
N VAL A 71 -4.68 -23.58 6.33
CA VAL A 71 -3.94 -24.49 5.45
C VAL A 71 -2.59 -23.84 5.14
N SER A 72 -1.51 -24.38 5.72
CA SER A 72 -0.19 -23.76 5.57
C SER A 72 0.98 -24.71 5.35
N ASN A 73 1.95 -24.27 4.54
CA ASN A 73 3.19 -25.00 4.30
C ASN A 73 2.99 -26.44 3.77
N ASN A 74 2.00 -26.64 2.89
CA ASN A 74 1.74 -27.94 2.26
C ASN A 74 2.27 -27.93 0.82
N PHE A 75 3.50 -28.41 0.63
CA PHE A 75 4.20 -28.30 -0.64
C PHE A 75 3.85 -29.38 -1.67
N ASN A 76 3.04 -30.39 -1.31
CA ASN A 76 2.53 -31.40 -2.25
C ASN A 76 1.02 -31.31 -2.47
N LEU A 77 0.33 -30.49 -1.67
CA LEU A 77 -1.12 -30.35 -1.70
C LEU A 77 -1.54 -29.53 -2.93
N LYS A 78 -2.30 -30.17 -3.83
CA LYS A 78 -2.80 -29.57 -5.08
C LYS A 78 -4.24 -29.10 -4.97
N SER A 79 -5.04 -29.69 -4.08
CA SER A 79 -6.46 -29.34 -3.92
C SER A 79 -6.98 -29.53 -2.49
N VAL A 80 -7.87 -28.62 -2.08
CA VAL A 80 -8.64 -28.70 -0.84
C VAL A 80 -10.12 -28.54 -1.19
N LEU A 81 -10.93 -29.54 -0.88
CA LEU A 81 -12.37 -29.53 -1.18
C LEU A 81 -13.18 -29.17 0.08
N LEU A 82 -13.96 -28.10 -0.04
CA LEU A 82 -14.80 -27.52 1.02
C LEU A 82 -16.20 -27.20 0.47
N ASN A 83 -16.74 -28.09 -0.37
CA ASN A 83 -17.97 -27.87 -1.13
C ASN A 83 -19.22 -27.63 -0.25
N GLY A 84 -19.23 -28.16 0.97
CA GLY A 84 -20.30 -28.01 1.95
C GLY A 84 -20.17 -26.78 2.85
N LEU A 85 -18.99 -26.18 2.94
CA LEU A 85 -18.68 -25.19 3.97
C LEU A 85 -19.41 -23.86 3.71
N THR A 86 -20.21 -23.43 4.69
CA THR A 86 -21.01 -22.21 4.62
C THR A 86 -20.54 -21.09 5.53
N LYS A 87 -19.82 -21.41 6.61
CA LYS A 87 -19.35 -20.43 7.59
C LYS A 87 -18.04 -20.81 8.24
N VAL A 88 -17.17 -19.82 8.43
CA VAL A 88 -16.01 -19.87 9.33
C VAL A 88 -16.11 -18.67 10.26
N SER A 89 -16.29 -18.85 11.57
CA SER A 89 -16.45 -17.70 12.48
C SER A 89 -15.15 -16.89 12.64
N GLY A 90 -13.99 -17.52 12.49
CA GLY A 90 -12.67 -16.89 12.55
C GLY A 90 -12.08 -16.62 11.17
N SER A 91 -10.80 -16.96 11.03
CA SER A 91 -10.02 -16.74 9.81
C SER A 91 -9.97 -17.99 8.94
N MET A 92 -10.15 -17.84 7.63
CA MET A 92 -9.74 -18.82 6.63
C MET A 92 -8.39 -18.38 6.03
N ILE A 93 -7.33 -19.13 6.30
CA ILE A 93 -5.95 -18.78 5.91
C ILE A 93 -5.39 -19.89 5.02
N LEU A 94 -4.94 -19.53 3.83
CA LEU A 94 -4.18 -20.39 2.93
C LEU A 94 -2.83 -19.74 2.65
N LYS A 95 -1.77 -20.33 3.17
CA LYS A 95 -0.43 -19.73 3.16
C LYS A 95 0.67 -20.71 2.80
N ASN A 96 1.57 -20.33 1.88
CA ASN A 96 2.74 -21.14 1.54
C ASN A 96 2.40 -22.55 1.01
N ASN A 97 1.30 -22.73 0.27
CA ASN A 97 0.96 -24.01 -0.37
C ASN A 97 1.34 -23.93 -1.85
N THR A 98 2.63 -24.14 -2.15
CA THR A 98 3.22 -23.79 -3.45
C THR A 98 2.67 -24.60 -4.62
N GLN A 99 2.13 -25.80 -4.40
CA GLN A 99 1.52 -26.65 -5.43
C GLN A 99 -0.01 -26.55 -5.48
N LEU A 100 -0.63 -25.75 -4.61
CA LEU A 100 -2.09 -25.61 -4.58
C LEU A 100 -2.58 -24.91 -5.84
N ILE A 101 -3.43 -25.58 -6.62
CA ILE A 101 -3.89 -25.09 -7.93
C ILE A 101 -5.13 -24.20 -7.77
N GLY A 102 -6.03 -24.56 -6.85
CA GLY A 102 -7.24 -23.80 -6.63
C GLY A 102 -7.98 -24.19 -5.36
N ILE A 103 -8.92 -23.34 -4.98
CA ILE A 103 -9.84 -23.53 -3.87
C ILE A 103 -11.25 -23.25 -4.36
N ALA A 104 -12.15 -24.18 -4.07
CA ALA A 104 -13.58 -23.99 -4.27
C ALA A 104 -14.28 -23.96 -2.91
N ILE A 105 -14.86 -22.81 -2.57
CA ILE A 105 -15.70 -22.59 -1.38
C ILE A 105 -17.05 -22.01 -1.81
N PRO A 106 -17.77 -22.67 -2.74
CA PRO A 106 -18.91 -22.10 -3.45
C PRO A 106 -20.12 -21.81 -2.55
N LYS A 107 -20.13 -22.30 -1.30
CA LYS A 107 -21.21 -22.06 -0.34
C LYS A 107 -20.79 -21.18 0.84
N LEU A 108 -19.52 -20.78 0.94
CA LEU A 108 -19.03 -20.00 2.07
C LEU A 108 -19.61 -18.59 1.99
N THR A 109 -20.47 -18.24 2.95
CA THR A 109 -21.16 -16.94 2.97
C THR A 109 -20.51 -15.94 3.91
N SER A 110 -19.92 -16.42 5.02
CA SER A 110 -19.38 -15.58 6.08
C SER A 110 -18.04 -16.12 6.58
N VAL A 111 -17.07 -15.22 6.64
CA VAL A 111 -15.75 -15.41 7.25
C VAL A 111 -15.30 -14.11 7.91
N THR A 112 -14.57 -14.15 9.03
CA THR A 112 -14.04 -12.88 9.60
C THR A 112 -12.85 -12.38 8.79
N LYS A 113 -11.87 -13.25 8.51
CA LYS A 113 -10.71 -12.94 7.65
C LYS A 113 -10.52 -14.01 6.57
N LEU A 114 -10.45 -13.59 5.31
CA LEU A 114 -9.99 -14.44 4.20
C LEU A 114 -8.56 -14.03 3.83
N SER A 115 -7.61 -14.97 3.92
CA SER A 115 -6.21 -14.73 3.62
C SER A 115 -5.69 -15.79 2.66
N VAL A 116 -5.30 -15.40 1.45
CA VAL A 116 -4.69 -16.28 0.44
C VAL A 116 -3.35 -15.67 0.06
N THR A 117 -2.27 -16.12 0.69
CA THR A 117 -0.95 -15.49 0.61
C THR A 117 0.14 -16.48 0.24
N ASN A 118 1.01 -16.16 -0.71
CA ASN A 118 2.12 -17.02 -1.13
C ASN A 118 1.66 -18.43 -1.55
N ASN A 119 0.72 -18.49 -2.49
CA ASN A 119 0.30 -19.73 -3.15
C ASN A 119 0.53 -19.55 -4.66
N PRO A 120 1.80 -19.59 -5.13
CA PRO A 120 2.18 -19.15 -6.47
C PRO A 120 1.53 -19.91 -7.62
N ASN A 121 1.12 -21.17 -7.43
CA ASN A 121 0.42 -21.95 -8.46
C ASN A 121 -1.11 -21.83 -8.39
N LEU A 122 -1.64 -21.11 -7.40
CA LEU A 122 -3.09 -20.96 -7.22
C LEU A 122 -3.65 -20.03 -8.28
N ASN A 123 -4.38 -20.58 -9.24
CA ASN A 123 -4.92 -19.85 -10.39
C ASN A 123 -6.46 -19.76 -10.37
N TYR A 124 -7.11 -20.47 -9.44
CA TYR A 124 -8.56 -20.49 -9.29
C TYR A 124 -9.00 -20.29 -7.83
N LEU A 125 -9.85 -19.28 -7.60
CA LEU A 125 -10.50 -19.02 -6.31
C LEU A 125 -11.99 -18.78 -6.56
N ASN A 126 -12.81 -19.78 -6.27
CA ASN A 126 -14.27 -19.62 -6.24
C ASN A 126 -14.70 -19.28 -4.83
N ALA A 127 -15.01 -18.00 -4.61
CA ALA A 127 -15.46 -17.41 -3.37
C ALA A 127 -16.75 -16.58 -3.56
N ASP A 128 -17.47 -16.80 -4.67
CA ASP A 128 -18.59 -15.97 -5.15
C ASP A 128 -19.71 -15.82 -4.12
N SER A 129 -19.85 -16.76 -3.18
CA SER A 129 -20.89 -16.72 -2.15
C SER A 129 -20.54 -15.86 -0.94
N ILE A 130 -19.30 -15.37 -0.80
CA ILE A 130 -18.88 -14.59 0.36
C ILE A 130 -19.55 -13.23 0.34
N THR A 131 -20.51 -13.04 1.24
CA THR A 131 -21.28 -11.79 1.44
C THR A 131 -20.84 -11.03 2.68
N SER A 132 -20.05 -11.65 3.56
CA SER A 132 -19.48 -11.02 4.75
C SER A 132 -18.01 -11.42 4.94
N ALA A 133 -17.11 -10.43 4.90
CA ALA A 133 -15.71 -10.55 5.26
C ALA A 133 -15.17 -9.22 5.79
N ASP A 134 -14.63 -9.21 7.01
CA ASP A 134 -14.03 -8.01 7.60
C ASP A 134 -12.67 -7.70 6.98
N ILE A 135 -11.85 -8.73 6.78
CA ILE A 135 -10.48 -8.59 6.26
C ILE A 135 -10.29 -9.54 5.08
N VAL A 136 -9.80 -9.02 3.96
CA VAL A 136 -9.45 -9.83 2.79
C VAL A 136 -8.02 -9.50 2.36
N GLU A 137 -7.17 -10.51 2.29
CA GLU A 137 -5.77 -10.42 1.86
C GLU A 137 -5.53 -11.46 0.77
N ILE A 138 -5.25 -11.02 -0.45
CA ILE A 138 -4.93 -11.90 -1.58
C ILE A 138 -3.59 -11.47 -2.15
N SER A 139 -2.55 -12.27 -1.93
CA SER A 139 -1.21 -11.93 -2.39
C SER A 139 -0.39 -13.10 -2.89
N GLN A 140 0.48 -12.81 -3.87
CA GLN A 140 1.43 -13.78 -4.43
C GLN A 140 0.74 -15.07 -4.91
N THR A 141 -0.33 -14.90 -5.70
CA THR A 141 -1.06 -15.98 -6.38
C THR A 141 -0.90 -15.90 -7.90
N SER A 142 -1.35 -16.93 -8.61
CA SER A 142 -1.47 -16.97 -10.08
C SER A 142 -2.88 -16.69 -10.59
N ILE A 143 -3.79 -16.18 -9.74
CA ILE A 143 -5.15 -15.80 -10.15
C ILE A 143 -5.07 -14.71 -11.22
N GLN A 144 -5.85 -14.86 -12.29
CA GLN A 144 -5.88 -13.91 -13.41
C GLN A 144 -6.98 -12.87 -13.31
N GLU A 145 -8.10 -13.23 -12.69
CA GLU A 145 -9.25 -12.36 -12.49
C GLU A 145 -9.83 -12.57 -11.09
N LEU A 146 -10.18 -11.47 -10.43
CA LEU A 146 -10.89 -11.49 -9.17
C LEU A 146 -12.25 -10.80 -9.34
N ARG A 147 -13.30 -11.61 -9.44
CA ARG A 147 -14.71 -11.18 -9.48
C ARG A 147 -15.55 -11.80 -8.37
N SER A 148 -14.94 -12.69 -7.60
CA SER A 148 -15.60 -13.69 -6.76
C SER A 148 -15.88 -13.23 -5.33
N LEU A 149 -16.27 -11.97 -5.11
CA LEU A 149 -16.49 -11.42 -3.77
C LEU A 149 -17.73 -10.51 -3.74
N MET A 150 -18.72 -10.88 -2.92
CA MET A 150 -20.07 -10.26 -2.90
C MET A 150 -20.34 -9.40 -1.65
N PHE A 151 -19.36 -9.23 -0.76
CA PHE A 151 -19.54 -8.42 0.43
C PHE A 151 -19.70 -6.93 0.10
N LYS A 152 -20.59 -6.26 0.83
CA LYS A 152 -20.85 -4.82 0.65
C LYS A 152 -19.91 -3.93 1.46
N LYS A 153 -19.41 -4.45 2.57
CA LYS A 153 -18.53 -3.71 3.48
C LYS A 153 -17.39 -4.62 3.93
N CYS A 154 -16.22 -4.03 4.12
CA CYS A 154 -15.10 -4.66 4.83
C CYS A 154 -14.40 -3.62 5.71
N LYS A 155 -13.58 -4.09 6.64
CA LYS A 155 -12.61 -3.24 7.34
C LYS A 155 -11.42 -2.98 6.43
N SER A 156 -10.80 -4.05 5.93
CA SER A 156 -9.54 -3.98 5.19
C SER A 156 -9.56 -4.89 3.97
N LEU A 157 -9.09 -4.38 2.84
CA LEU A 157 -8.87 -5.16 1.64
C LEU A 157 -7.47 -4.89 1.08
N GLU A 158 -6.68 -5.95 0.95
CA GLU A 158 -5.37 -5.93 0.32
C GLU A 158 -5.29 -6.94 -0.82
N ILE A 159 -4.92 -6.46 -2.00
CA ILE A 159 -4.62 -7.31 -3.18
C ILE A 159 -3.26 -6.89 -3.71
N SER A 160 -2.23 -7.71 -3.44
CA SER A 160 -0.84 -7.33 -3.67
C SER A 160 0.03 -8.42 -4.29
N GLY A 161 0.94 -8.06 -5.19
CA GLY A 161 1.95 -9.00 -5.69
C GLY A 161 1.39 -10.17 -6.54
N ASN A 162 0.16 -10.08 -7.06
CA ASN A 162 -0.43 -11.11 -7.92
C ASN A 162 -0.03 -10.82 -9.37
N MET A 163 1.11 -11.35 -9.80
CA MET A 163 1.74 -11.01 -11.08
C MET A 163 0.89 -11.36 -12.31
N ASN A 164 -0.09 -12.25 -12.19
CA ASN A 164 -0.98 -12.66 -13.28
C ASN A 164 -2.36 -11.96 -13.25
N LEU A 165 -2.67 -11.22 -12.18
CA LEU A 165 -3.99 -10.64 -11.92
C LEU A 165 -4.26 -9.40 -12.78
N LYS A 166 -4.98 -9.59 -13.88
CA LYS A 166 -5.29 -8.55 -14.88
C LYS A 166 -6.62 -7.83 -14.65
N SER A 167 -7.57 -8.44 -13.94
CA SER A 167 -8.87 -7.81 -13.64
C SER A 167 -9.23 -7.95 -12.17
N ILE A 168 -9.66 -6.84 -11.56
CA ILE A 168 -10.15 -6.78 -10.19
C ILE A 168 -11.49 -6.04 -10.22
N GLU A 169 -12.58 -6.79 -10.01
CA GLU A 169 -13.95 -6.30 -10.08
C GLU A 169 -14.66 -6.57 -8.76
N LEU A 170 -14.98 -5.52 -8.02
CA LEU A 170 -15.69 -5.62 -6.74
C LEU A 170 -16.99 -4.82 -6.83
N PHE A 171 -17.94 -5.36 -7.60
CA PHE A 171 -19.18 -4.68 -7.94
C PHE A 171 -20.16 -4.48 -6.79
N ASN A 172 -19.90 -5.11 -5.64
CA ASN A 172 -20.75 -4.99 -4.46
C ASN A 172 -20.11 -4.13 -3.37
N LEU A 173 -18.81 -3.85 -3.44
CA LEU A 173 -18.11 -3.15 -2.37
C LEU A 173 -18.56 -1.68 -2.32
N VAL A 174 -19.25 -1.31 -1.25
CA VAL A 174 -19.77 0.04 -0.99
C VAL A 174 -18.87 0.81 -0.02
N GLU A 175 -18.27 0.12 0.95
CA GLU A 175 -17.50 0.77 2.02
C GLU A 175 -16.29 -0.06 2.49
N ALA A 176 -15.15 0.59 2.67
CA ALA A 176 -13.98 0.04 3.37
C ALA A 176 -13.64 0.90 4.60
N SER A 177 -13.67 0.33 5.80
CA SER A 177 -13.64 1.14 7.03
C SER A 177 -12.23 1.49 7.55
N GLN A 178 -11.18 0.76 7.17
CA GLN A 178 -9.79 0.98 7.60
C GLN A 178 -8.87 1.26 6.43
N TYR A 179 -8.75 0.36 5.45
CA TYR A 179 -7.95 0.63 4.26
C TYR A 179 -8.37 -0.20 3.05
N LEU A 180 -8.03 0.33 1.88
CA LEU A 180 -8.16 -0.35 0.60
C LEU A 180 -6.84 -0.21 -0.16
N SER A 181 -6.13 -1.32 -0.35
CA SER A 181 -4.80 -1.34 -0.97
C SER A 181 -4.74 -2.32 -2.12
N ILE A 182 -4.50 -1.81 -3.33
CA ILE A 182 -4.31 -2.59 -4.55
C ILE A 182 -2.95 -2.18 -5.14
N MET A 183 -1.98 -3.08 -5.08
CA MET A 183 -0.59 -2.72 -5.40
C MET A 183 0.20 -3.84 -6.05
N ASP A 184 1.06 -3.49 -7.00
CA ASP A 184 2.10 -4.38 -7.53
C ASP A 184 1.57 -5.74 -8.06
N ASN A 185 0.35 -5.73 -8.62
CA ASN A 185 -0.21 -6.87 -9.34
C ASN A 185 0.30 -6.89 -10.79
N ASN A 186 -0.39 -7.57 -11.71
CA ASN A 186 -0.02 -7.51 -13.12
C ASN A 186 0.01 -6.05 -13.63
N ARG A 187 0.97 -5.68 -14.47
CA ARG A 187 1.09 -4.31 -15.01
C ARG A 187 -0.12 -3.88 -15.84
N GLN A 188 -0.90 -4.82 -16.37
CA GLN A 188 -2.13 -4.58 -17.11
C GLN A 188 -3.38 -4.61 -16.21
N SER A 189 -3.20 -4.66 -14.88
CA SER A 189 -4.30 -4.85 -13.94
C SER A 189 -5.28 -3.67 -13.99
N LYS A 190 -6.56 -3.99 -14.18
CA LYS A 190 -7.67 -3.05 -14.25
C LYS A 190 -8.51 -3.19 -12.99
N LEU A 191 -8.76 -2.07 -12.32
CA LEU A 191 -9.58 -2.00 -11.11
C LEU A 191 -10.94 -1.37 -11.41
N SER A 192 -12.02 -2.04 -11.01
CA SER A 192 -13.40 -1.54 -11.12
C SER A 192 -14.17 -1.66 -9.81
N LEU A 193 -14.62 -0.51 -9.31
CA LEU A 193 -15.30 -0.29 -8.03
C LEU A 193 -16.55 0.59 -8.23
N PRO A 194 -17.54 0.14 -9.02
CA PRO A 194 -18.61 0.99 -9.55
C PRO A 194 -19.53 1.57 -8.47
N VAL A 195 -19.70 0.86 -7.35
CA VAL A 195 -20.60 1.24 -6.25
C VAL A 195 -19.87 1.62 -4.96
N LEU A 196 -18.53 1.71 -4.99
CA LEU A 196 -17.76 2.12 -3.82
C LEU A 196 -18.02 3.58 -3.51
N VAL A 197 -18.57 3.86 -2.34
CA VAL A 197 -18.95 5.22 -1.91
C VAL A 197 -17.92 5.81 -0.96
N THR A 198 -17.43 5.03 0.00
CA THR A 198 -16.60 5.54 1.09
C THR A 198 -15.42 4.63 1.42
N ILE A 199 -14.26 5.25 1.64
CA ILE A 199 -13.11 4.64 2.30
C ILE A 199 -12.82 5.45 3.57
N ASN A 200 -13.07 4.90 4.76
CA ASN A 200 -12.88 5.63 6.02
C ASN A 200 -11.41 5.67 6.50
N GLY A 201 -10.50 4.99 5.80
CA GLY A 201 -9.07 5.21 6.02
C GLY A 201 -8.30 5.30 4.72
N LYS A 202 -7.09 4.72 4.68
CA LYS A 202 -6.14 4.93 3.59
C LYS A 202 -6.53 4.19 2.31
N MET A 203 -6.43 4.88 1.18
CA MET A 203 -6.53 4.28 -0.15
C MET A 203 -5.13 4.25 -0.78
N THR A 204 -4.70 3.08 -1.26
CA THR A 204 -3.46 2.93 -2.02
C THR A 204 -3.70 2.17 -3.31
N PHE A 205 -3.60 2.86 -4.43
CA PHE A 205 -3.68 2.30 -5.77
C PHE A 205 -2.33 2.50 -6.48
N LYS A 206 -1.62 1.38 -6.65
CA LYS A 206 -0.26 1.36 -7.19
C LYS A 206 -0.12 0.38 -8.36
N ASN A 207 0.56 0.80 -9.43
CA ASN A 207 0.89 -0.04 -10.59
C ASN A 207 -0.36 -0.61 -11.30
N LEU A 208 -1.42 0.19 -11.46
CA LEU A 208 -2.63 -0.17 -12.21
C LEU A 208 -2.64 0.42 -13.62
N ALA A 209 -3.23 -0.31 -14.57
CA ALA A 209 -3.45 0.15 -15.94
C ALA A 209 -4.70 1.00 -16.09
N SER A 210 -5.73 0.74 -15.27
CA SER A 210 -6.93 1.57 -15.19
C SER A 210 -7.52 1.52 -13.79
N ILE A 211 -8.13 2.62 -13.37
CA ILE A 211 -8.83 2.77 -12.10
C ILE A 211 -10.22 3.33 -12.41
N SER A 212 -11.28 2.63 -12.00
CA SER A 212 -12.66 3.11 -12.11
C SER A 212 -13.35 3.01 -10.76
N ALA A 213 -13.69 4.16 -10.18
CA ALA A 213 -14.46 4.27 -8.93
C ALA A 213 -15.43 5.47 -9.01
N PRO A 214 -16.39 5.46 -9.96
CA PRO A 214 -17.20 6.62 -10.31
C PRO A 214 -18.13 7.08 -9.18
N SER A 215 -18.44 6.21 -8.22
CA SER A 215 -19.30 6.51 -7.07
C SER A 215 -18.54 6.95 -5.82
N LEU A 216 -17.21 7.01 -5.85
CA LEU A 216 -16.39 7.29 -4.67
C LEU A 216 -16.55 8.75 -4.24
N GLN A 217 -17.27 8.96 -3.15
CA GLN A 217 -17.60 10.28 -2.62
C GLN A 217 -16.63 10.74 -1.53
N LYS A 218 -16.03 9.80 -0.79
CA LYS A 218 -15.22 10.14 0.39
C LYS A 218 -14.04 9.18 0.58
N VAL A 219 -12.86 9.75 0.78
CA VAL A 219 -11.69 9.05 1.34
C VAL A 219 -11.25 9.81 2.57
N VAL A 220 -11.38 9.22 3.77
CA VAL A 220 -11.10 9.97 4.99
C VAL A 220 -9.60 10.21 5.14
N GLU A 221 -8.75 9.18 5.15
CA GLU A 221 -7.31 9.40 5.33
C GLU A 221 -6.61 9.81 4.01
N SER A 222 -5.46 9.23 3.69
CA SER A 222 -4.68 9.60 2.51
C SER A 222 -5.12 8.80 1.29
N MET A 223 -5.14 9.48 0.14
CA MET A 223 -5.35 8.91 -1.18
C MET A 223 -4.00 8.81 -1.90
N ASN A 224 -3.53 7.59 -2.17
CA ASN A 224 -2.26 7.35 -2.87
C ASN A 224 -2.52 6.76 -4.26
N LEU A 225 -2.13 7.51 -5.29
CA LEU A 225 -2.20 7.15 -6.71
C LEU A 225 -0.77 7.14 -7.25
N ILE A 226 -0.12 5.97 -7.18
CA ILE A 226 1.33 5.84 -7.36
C ILE A 226 1.65 4.92 -8.54
N GLU A 227 2.58 5.31 -9.42
CA GLU A 227 3.09 4.43 -10.50
C GLU A 227 2.01 3.85 -11.43
N ASN A 228 0.83 4.46 -11.54
CA ASN A 228 -0.21 3.98 -12.44
C ASN A 228 0.11 4.35 -13.88
N THR A 229 -0.39 3.53 -14.81
CA THR A 229 -0.16 3.68 -16.26
C THR A 229 -1.39 4.17 -17.02
N ALA A 230 -2.47 4.51 -16.31
CA ALA A 230 -3.65 5.17 -16.85
C ALA A 230 -3.30 6.55 -17.44
N GLN A 231 -3.94 6.90 -18.57
CA GLN A 231 -3.81 8.23 -19.19
C GLN A 231 -4.66 9.29 -18.48
N GLU A 232 -5.77 8.87 -17.90
CA GLU A 232 -6.70 9.72 -17.16
C GLU A 232 -7.02 9.06 -15.83
N ILE A 233 -7.07 9.87 -14.77
CA ILE A 233 -7.57 9.45 -13.45
C ILE A 233 -8.67 10.42 -13.06
N GLU A 234 -9.87 9.89 -12.82
CA GLU A 234 -11.02 10.68 -12.41
C GLU A 234 -11.74 10.10 -11.19
N PHE A 235 -12.20 11.01 -10.33
CA PHE A 235 -13.08 10.72 -9.21
C PHE A 235 -14.20 11.79 -9.22
N PRO A 236 -15.22 11.62 -10.07
CA PRO A 236 -16.15 12.69 -10.46
C PRO A 236 -17.11 13.13 -9.36
N VAL A 237 -17.23 12.36 -8.28
CA VAL A 237 -18.13 12.68 -7.16
C VAL A 237 -17.39 12.76 -5.82
N LEU A 238 -16.07 12.66 -5.81
CA LEU A 238 -15.27 12.78 -4.59
C LEU A 238 -15.40 14.20 -4.04
N GLN A 239 -15.83 14.34 -2.79
CA GLN A 239 -16.14 15.63 -2.18
C GLN A 239 -15.03 16.11 -1.26
N ASN A 240 -14.44 15.21 -0.46
CA ASN A 240 -13.51 15.58 0.59
C ASN A 240 -12.49 14.46 0.85
N THR A 241 -11.27 14.90 1.20
CA THR A 241 -10.21 14.05 1.78
C THR A 241 -9.69 14.70 3.05
N ARG A 242 -9.59 14.00 4.19
CA ARG A 242 -9.11 14.62 5.45
C ARG A 242 -7.59 14.78 5.46
N ASN A 243 -6.86 13.82 4.88
CA ASN A 243 -5.40 13.89 4.84
C ASN A 243 -4.91 14.31 3.45
N ASN A 244 -3.92 13.60 2.90
CA ASN A 244 -3.22 13.99 1.69
C ASN A 244 -3.78 13.30 0.44
N ILE A 245 -3.70 13.98 -0.70
CA ILE A 245 -3.81 13.36 -2.02
C ILE A 245 -2.41 13.32 -2.63
N PHE A 246 -1.92 12.12 -2.92
CA PHE A 246 -0.65 11.87 -3.59
C PHE A 246 -0.90 11.33 -5.00
N ILE A 247 -0.43 12.04 -6.01
CA ILE A 247 -0.44 11.64 -7.42
C ILE A 247 1.02 11.61 -7.88
N ILE A 248 1.65 10.45 -7.76
CA ILE A 248 3.12 10.32 -7.87
C ILE A 248 3.50 9.28 -8.92
N SER A 249 4.47 9.63 -9.79
CA SER A 249 5.12 8.67 -10.70
C SER A 249 4.20 8.00 -11.73
N ASN A 250 3.04 8.59 -12.06
CA ASN A 250 2.11 8.05 -13.05
C ASN A 250 2.60 8.42 -14.47
N LYS A 251 3.47 7.59 -15.05
CA LYS A 251 4.27 7.92 -16.25
C LYS A 251 3.46 8.28 -17.49
N ASN A 252 2.24 7.75 -17.60
CA ASN A 252 1.37 7.97 -18.75
C ASN A 252 0.22 8.96 -18.47
N LEU A 253 0.12 9.47 -17.24
CA LEU A 253 -0.99 10.33 -16.83
C LEU A 253 -0.92 11.66 -17.56
N GLU A 254 -1.96 11.97 -18.33
CA GLU A 254 -2.11 13.17 -19.15
C GLU A 254 -3.17 14.11 -18.56
N SER A 255 -4.16 13.58 -17.83
CA SER A 255 -5.20 14.37 -17.18
C SER A 255 -5.67 13.79 -15.85
N ILE A 256 -6.15 14.68 -14.97
CA ILE A 256 -6.78 14.33 -13.69
C ILE A 256 -8.08 15.11 -13.54
N LYS A 257 -9.11 14.50 -12.96
CA LYS A 257 -10.43 15.13 -12.73
C LYS A 257 -11.01 14.79 -11.36
N PHE A 258 -11.13 15.81 -10.52
CA PHE A 258 -11.73 15.75 -9.18
C PHE A 258 -12.86 16.80 -9.10
N THR A 259 -13.88 16.61 -9.92
CA THR A 259 -14.84 17.67 -10.29
C THR A 259 -15.71 18.16 -9.13
N LYS A 260 -15.87 17.37 -8.06
CA LYS A 260 -16.66 17.73 -6.87
C LYS A 260 -15.82 17.92 -5.61
N LEU A 261 -14.50 17.80 -5.72
CA LEU A 261 -13.61 17.87 -4.57
C LEU A 261 -13.56 19.32 -4.07
N ARG A 262 -13.93 19.53 -2.80
CA ARG A 262 -13.99 20.85 -2.17
C ARG A 262 -12.84 21.11 -1.22
N ASP A 263 -12.45 20.10 -0.44
CA ASP A 263 -11.48 20.28 0.64
C ASP A 263 -10.50 19.10 0.70
N ILE A 264 -9.22 19.43 0.88
CA ILE A 264 -8.15 18.49 1.23
C ILE A 264 -7.62 18.92 2.60
N GLY A 265 -7.85 18.13 3.64
CA GLY A 265 -7.51 18.56 5.01
C GLY A 265 -6.01 18.59 5.31
N SER A 266 -5.17 17.89 4.52
CA SER A 266 -3.71 18.07 4.55
C SER A 266 -3.21 18.61 3.22
N GLY A 267 -2.35 17.90 2.48
CA GLY A 267 -1.71 18.41 1.28
C GLY A 267 -2.14 17.75 -0.02
N LEU A 268 -1.95 18.49 -1.11
CA LEU A 268 -1.98 18.00 -2.49
C LEU A 268 -0.54 17.85 -3.01
N ILE A 269 -0.11 16.62 -3.27
CA ILE A 269 1.24 16.31 -3.74
C ILE A 269 1.14 15.68 -5.13
N ILE A 270 1.63 16.39 -6.15
CA ILE A 270 1.65 15.94 -7.54
C ILE A 270 3.10 15.95 -8.01
N GLN A 271 3.72 14.77 -8.16
CA GLN A 271 5.14 14.68 -8.49
C GLN A 271 5.42 13.63 -9.55
N ASN A 272 6.38 13.90 -10.43
CA ASN A 272 6.94 12.90 -11.36
C ASN A 272 5.90 12.28 -12.31
N ASN A 273 4.92 13.06 -12.75
CA ASN A 273 3.96 12.68 -13.79
C ASN A 273 4.35 13.37 -15.10
N PRO A 274 5.32 12.84 -15.88
CA PRO A 274 5.99 13.58 -16.97
C PRO A 274 5.05 14.01 -18.10
N LYS A 275 3.95 13.30 -18.32
CA LYS A 275 2.94 13.64 -19.33
C LYS A 275 1.83 14.57 -18.82
N LEU A 276 1.71 14.76 -17.51
CA LEU A 276 0.75 15.66 -16.90
C LEU A 276 1.33 17.07 -16.98
N THR A 277 1.23 17.67 -18.16
CA THR A 277 1.79 18.99 -18.45
C THR A 277 0.84 20.12 -18.08
N THR A 278 -0.40 19.82 -17.70
CA THR A 278 -1.41 20.82 -17.34
C THR A 278 -2.23 20.33 -16.17
N ILE A 279 -2.43 21.19 -15.17
CA ILE A 279 -3.53 21.06 -14.20
C ILE A 279 -4.61 22.00 -14.71
N ALA A 280 -5.60 21.45 -15.40
CA ALA A 280 -6.60 22.24 -16.10
C ALA A 280 -7.67 22.77 -15.13
N LYS A 281 -8.41 23.81 -15.54
CA LYS A 281 -9.53 24.36 -14.76
C LYS A 281 -10.57 23.34 -14.32
N ASP A 282 -10.77 22.28 -15.10
CA ASP A 282 -11.71 21.20 -14.83
C ASP A 282 -11.10 20.05 -14.01
N SER A 283 -9.80 20.12 -13.69
CA SER A 283 -9.15 19.17 -12.78
C SER A 283 -9.65 19.34 -11.34
N PHE A 284 -9.77 20.57 -10.86
CA PHE A 284 -10.21 20.90 -9.49
C PHE A 284 -11.17 22.11 -9.45
N PRO A 285 -12.32 22.06 -10.16
CA PRO A 285 -13.19 23.23 -10.35
C PRO A 285 -13.90 23.68 -9.06
N GLU A 286 -14.06 22.79 -8.08
CA GLU A 286 -14.76 23.06 -6.82
C GLU A 286 -13.84 23.14 -5.60
N LEU A 287 -12.53 22.96 -5.77
CA LEU A 287 -11.56 22.91 -4.68
C LEU A 287 -11.40 24.30 -4.08
N GLN A 288 -11.67 24.44 -2.78
CA GLN A 288 -11.73 25.70 -2.06
C GLN A 288 -10.64 25.84 -1.00
N SER A 289 -10.28 24.74 -0.33
CA SER A 289 -9.31 24.77 0.78
C SER A 289 -8.36 23.56 0.80
N ILE A 290 -7.11 23.82 1.20
CA ILE A 290 -6.08 22.82 1.46
C ILE A 290 -5.43 23.12 2.82
N GLY A 291 -5.54 22.19 3.77
CA GLY A 291 -5.15 22.41 5.18
C GLY A 291 -3.65 22.37 5.47
N ASP A 292 -2.82 21.92 4.53
CA ASP A 292 -1.37 22.00 4.66
C ASP A 292 -0.74 22.69 3.45
N LYS A 293 -0.44 21.94 2.40
CA LYS A 293 0.43 22.41 1.33
C LYS A 293 0.04 21.90 -0.04
N ILE A 294 0.42 22.66 -1.06
CA ILE A 294 0.52 22.17 -2.43
C ILE A 294 2.01 21.94 -2.72
N LEU A 295 2.36 20.73 -3.15
CA LEU A 295 3.67 20.42 -3.69
C LEU A 295 3.50 19.80 -5.08
N ALA A 296 3.78 20.59 -6.10
CA ALA A 296 3.66 20.17 -7.49
C ALA A 296 5.02 20.27 -8.19
N VAL A 297 5.58 19.12 -8.58
CA VAL A 297 6.87 19.01 -9.28
C VAL A 297 6.69 18.21 -10.57
N GLY A 298 6.90 18.82 -11.73
CA GLY A 298 6.62 18.19 -13.02
C GLY A 298 6.93 19.05 -14.23
N ALA A 299 6.45 18.66 -15.41
CA ALA A 299 6.66 19.39 -16.67
C ALA A 299 5.47 20.30 -17.00
N PHE A 300 5.01 21.08 -16.01
CA PHE A 300 3.80 21.89 -16.14
C PHE A 300 4.00 23.08 -17.09
N ASN A 301 3.08 23.27 -18.02
CA ASN A 301 2.96 24.45 -18.86
C ASN A 301 1.89 25.42 -18.33
N SER A 302 0.85 24.89 -17.70
CA SER A 302 -0.20 25.69 -17.06
C SER A 302 -0.79 24.97 -15.85
N VAL A 303 -1.24 25.74 -14.87
CA VAL A 303 -1.86 25.26 -13.64
C VAL A 303 -3.03 26.19 -13.30
N GLU A 304 -4.20 25.63 -13.07
CA GLU A 304 -5.41 26.38 -12.75
C GLU A 304 -6.14 25.80 -11.53
N PHE A 305 -6.47 26.66 -10.57
CA PHE A 305 -7.30 26.35 -9.39
C PHE A 305 -8.42 27.39 -9.22
N PRO A 306 -9.54 27.28 -9.97
CA PRO A 306 -10.49 28.38 -10.14
C PRO A 306 -11.17 28.91 -8.86
N LYS A 307 -11.34 28.05 -7.84
CA LYS A 307 -12.06 28.38 -6.60
C LYS A 307 -11.21 28.27 -5.34
N LEU A 308 -9.92 27.98 -5.48
CA LEU A 308 -9.05 27.77 -4.33
C LEU A 308 -8.79 29.11 -3.66
N LYS A 309 -9.20 29.23 -2.40
CA LYS A 309 -9.11 30.48 -1.62
C LYS A 309 -8.16 30.40 -0.44
N ASN A 310 -7.78 29.18 -0.06
CA ASN A 310 -7.00 28.97 1.15
C ASN A 310 -6.05 27.78 1.03
N VAL A 311 -4.79 28.03 1.42
CA VAL A 311 -3.78 27.00 1.69
C VAL A 311 -3.08 27.38 3.00
N ASP A 312 -3.28 26.59 4.05
CA ASP A 312 -2.92 27.02 5.42
C ASP A 312 -1.41 27.19 5.62
N LYS A 313 -0.57 26.38 4.95
CA LYS A 313 0.89 26.41 5.13
C LYS A 313 1.58 26.96 3.89
N ALA A 314 1.92 26.12 2.91
CA ALA A 314 2.84 26.51 1.85
C ALA A 314 2.42 26.00 0.47
N ILE A 315 2.82 26.72 -0.57
CA ILE A 315 2.65 26.31 -1.96
C ILE A 315 4.02 26.27 -2.63
N THR A 316 4.29 25.15 -3.30
CA THR A 316 5.52 24.96 -4.06
C THR A 316 5.20 24.36 -5.42
N PHE A 317 5.48 25.13 -6.46
CA PHE A 317 5.49 24.71 -7.85
C PHE A 317 6.92 24.69 -8.37
N GLN A 318 7.37 23.54 -8.86
CA GLN A 318 8.66 23.40 -9.55
C GLN A 318 8.40 22.77 -10.90
N SER A 319 8.54 23.55 -11.97
CA SER A 319 8.24 23.10 -13.32
C SER A 319 9.50 22.98 -14.18
N SER A 320 9.62 21.92 -14.97
CA SER A 320 10.53 21.85 -16.13
C SER A 320 9.86 22.27 -17.45
N GLY A 321 8.56 22.58 -17.41
CA GLY A 321 7.79 23.07 -18.55
C GLY A 321 7.83 24.61 -18.66
N LYS A 322 6.87 25.18 -19.41
CA LYS A 322 6.78 26.61 -19.69
C LYS A 322 5.81 27.35 -18.75
N LEU A 323 5.77 26.96 -17.48
CA LEU A 323 4.86 27.54 -16.49
C LEU A 323 5.16 29.02 -16.26
N ASP A 324 4.19 29.92 -16.46
CA ASP A 324 4.34 31.32 -16.06
C ASP A 324 4.05 31.48 -14.56
N CYS A 325 5.10 31.61 -13.76
CA CYS A 325 4.99 31.79 -12.32
C CYS A 325 4.33 33.13 -11.92
N SER A 326 4.42 34.17 -12.76
CA SER A 326 3.84 35.48 -12.48
C SER A 326 2.33 35.45 -12.72
N GLU A 327 1.91 34.84 -13.83
CA GLU A 327 0.49 34.58 -14.11
C GLU A 327 -0.09 33.65 -13.04
N LEU A 328 0.59 32.55 -12.72
CA LEU A 328 0.13 31.61 -11.70
C LEU A 328 -0.04 32.29 -10.33
N ARG A 329 0.88 33.19 -9.95
CA ARG A 329 0.84 33.92 -8.66
C ARG A 329 -0.48 34.68 -8.47
N THR A 330 -1.11 35.17 -9.54
CA THR A 330 -2.40 35.90 -9.48
C THR A 330 -3.55 35.06 -8.94
N GLN A 331 -3.49 33.73 -9.11
CA GLN A 331 -4.49 32.80 -8.56
C GLN A 331 -4.34 32.60 -7.03
N PHE A 332 -3.21 33.03 -6.45
CA PHE A 332 -2.85 32.79 -5.06
C PHE A 332 -2.57 34.07 -4.27
N GLU A 333 -3.10 35.23 -4.70
CA GLU A 333 -2.88 36.54 -4.04
C GLU A 333 -3.16 36.53 -2.53
N PHE A 334 -4.00 35.61 -2.04
CA PHE A 334 -4.26 35.38 -0.61
C PHE A 334 -3.07 34.82 0.19
N MET A 335 -2.00 34.35 -0.48
CA MET A 335 -0.80 33.78 0.15
C MET A 335 0.28 34.85 0.35
N ASP A 336 0.95 34.77 1.50
CA ASP A 336 2.16 35.56 1.76
C ASP A 336 3.35 35.05 0.93
N ASP A 337 4.23 35.96 0.52
CA ASP A 337 5.38 35.62 -0.34
C ASP A 337 6.35 34.61 0.31
N ASN A 338 6.48 34.62 1.64
CA ASN A 338 7.32 33.65 2.38
C ASN A 338 6.79 32.21 2.32
N ARG A 339 5.54 32.02 1.90
CA ARG A 339 4.84 30.73 1.83
C ARG A 339 4.58 30.28 0.39
N TRP A 340 5.10 31.04 -0.58
CA TRP A 340 4.95 30.80 -2.01
C TRP A 340 6.31 30.54 -2.65
N ILE A 341 6.45 29.42 -3.34
CA ILE A 341 7.62 29.09 -4.14
C ILE A 341 7.13 28.67 -5.52
N CYS A 342 7.59 29.37 -6.55
CA CYS A 342 7.41 28.95 -7.94
C CYS A 342 8.74 29.06 -8.68
N GLY A 343 9.21 27.94 -9.24
CA GLY A 343 10.46 27.86 -9.99
C GLY A 343 10.28 27.16 -11.32
N ILE A 344 11.01 27.64 -12.33
CA ILE A 344 11.10 27.03 -13.66
C ILE A 344 12.53 26.54 -13.85
N ASN A 345 12.71 25.23 -13.94
CA ASN A 345 13.96 24.59 -14.34
C ASN A 345 14.07 24.70 -15.87
N SER A 346 14.40 25.90 -16.34
CA SER A 346 14.67 26.15 -17.76
C SER A 346 15.94 25.39 -18.14
N THR A 347 15.87 24.43 -19.07
CA THR A 347 17.05 24.05 -19.85
C THR A 347 17.38 25.21 -20.78
N LYS A 348 18.10 26.22 -20.28
CA LYS A 348 18.72 27.23 -21.15
C LYS A 348 19.82 26.56 -21.96
N ASP A 349 19.60 26.56 -23.27
CA ASP A 349 20.55 26.44 -24.38
C ASP A 349 22.01 26.10 -24.02
N ILE A 350 22.39 24.85 -24.27
CA ILE A 350 23.75 24.56 -24.77
C ILE A 350 23.64 24.50 -26.30
N VAL A 351 23.60 25.66 -26.93
CA VAL A 351 24.04 25.78 -28.32
C VAL A 351 25.57 25.73 -28.28
N GLY A 352 26.09 24.51 -28.42
CA GLY A 352 27.50 24.19 -28.52
C GLY A 352 27.67 23.05 -29.50
N ASN A 353 27.91 23.42 -30.75
CA ASN A 353 28.16 22.55 -31.89
C ASN A 353 29.26 21.52 -31.58
N ASN A 354 29.00 20.22 -31.81
CA ASN A 354 29.86 19.28 -32.55
C ASN A 354 29.52 17.80 -32.24
N ASN A 355 29.07 17.11 -33.30
CA ASN A 355 29.22 15.71 -33.67
C ASN A 355 29.84 14.73 -32.64
N ASN A 356 29.08 13.69 -32.27
CA ASN A 356 29.32 12.33 -32.78
C ASN A 356 28.25 11.36 -32.27
N ASP A 357 27.93 10.40 -33.14
CA ASP A 357 26.98 9.31 -32.97
C ASP A 357 27.18 8.46 -31.71
N SER A 358 26.07 7.83 -31.32
CA SER A 358 25.89 6.49 -30.77
C SER A 358 25.47 6.32 -29.30
N GLU A 359 24.57 5.33 -29.14
CA GLU A 359 24.12 4.65 -27.92
C GLU A 359 22.80 5.08 -27.24
N LYS A 360 21.71 4.59 -27.84
CA LYS A 360 20.50 4.12 -27.14
C LYS A 360 20.85 3.02 -26.13
N THR A 361 21.27 3.38 -24.91
CA THR A 361 21.18 2.50 -23.72
C THR A 361 21.61 3.27 -22.47
N ASN A 362 20.69 3.65 -21.55
CA ASN A 362 21.06 3.85 -20.12
C ASN A 362 19.97 4.21 -19.08
N SER A 363 18.67 4.33 -19.41
CA SER A 363 17.68 4.74 -18.39
C SER A 363 17.43 3.69 -17.29
N THR A 364 17.55 2.39 -17.58
CA THR A 364 17.30 1.31 -16.61
C THR A 364 18.46 1.09 -15.63
N LYS A 365 19.71 1.40 -16.02
CA LYS A 365 20.91 1.27 -15.15
C LYS A 365 21.01 2.40 -14.13
N VAL A 366 20.57 3.61 -14.47
CA VAL A 366 20.61 4.77 -13.57
C VAL A 366 19.54 4.66 -12.47
N ILE A 367 18.33 4.21 -12.80
CA ILE A 367 17.21 4.04 -11.85
C ILE A 367 17.48 2.91 -10.83
N ASN A 368 17.97 1.76 -11.28
CA ASN A 368 18.28 0.64 -10.39
C ASN A 368 19.45 0.94 -9.44
N ASN A 369 20.37 1.82 -9.84
CA ASN A 369 21.49 2.28 -9.01
C ASN A 369 21.07 3.36 -8.00
N ALA A 370 20.03 4.15 -8.29
CA ALA A 370 19.51 5.18 -7.39
C ALA A 370 18.68 4.58 -6.24
N ASN A 371 17.83 3.58 -6.53
CA ASN A 371 16.99 2.95 -5.51
C ASN A 371 17.82 2.16 -4.48
N SER A 372 18.81 1.37 -4.92
CA SER A 372 19.70 0.64 -4.00
C SER A 372 20.54 1.57 -3.12
N LYS A 373 21.11 2.63 -3.70
CA LYS A 373 21.87 3.63 -2.95
C LYS A 373 21.02 4.41 -1.96
N THR A 374 19.75 4.64 -2.29
CA THR A 374 18.82 5.33 -1.37
C THR A 374 18.47 4.44 -0.18
N GLN A 375 18.22 3.15 -0.40
CA GLN A 375 18.01 2.19 0.68
C GLN A 375 19.21 2.17 1.65
N ASP A 376 20.43 2.03 1.13
CA ASP A 376 21.65 2.03 1.94
C ASP A 376 21.82 3.33 2.75
N PHE A 377 21.51 4.47 2.13
CA PHE A 377 21.53 5.77 2.79
C PHE A 377 20.51 5.84 3.93
N ILE A 378 19.26 5.47 3.68
CA ILE A 378 18.17 5.49 4.67
C ILE A 378 18.53 4.58 5.84
N ASP A 379 18.94 3.35 5.57
CA ASP A 379 19.29 2.38 6.61
C ASP A 379 20.42 2.90 7.50
N LEU A 380 21.45 3.50 6.90
CA LEU A 380 22.55 4.09 7.65
C LEU A 380 22.10 5.34 8.44
N TYR A 381 21.34 6.23 7.82
CA TYR A 381 20.86 7.47 8.43
C TYR A 381 19.98 7.20 9.65
N TYR A 382 18.90 6.41 9.52
CA TYR A 382 17.99 6.16 10.63
C TYR A 382 18.59 5.23 11.70
N LYS A 383 19.53 4.36 11.33
CA LYS A 383 20.34 3.61 12.31
C LYS A 383 21.21 4.53 13.15
N ASN A 384 21.87 5.52 12.53
CA ASN A 384 22.65 6.52 13.25
C ASN A 384 21.75 7.43 14.09
N LEU A 385 20.64 7.90 13.53
CA LEU A 385 19.67 8.73 14.22
C LEU A 385 19.10 8.04 15.48
N SER A 386 18.96 6.70 15.45
CA SER A 386 18.50 5.92 16.61
C SER A 386 19.59 5.55 17.61
N ARG A 387 20.84 5.32 17.17
CA ARG A 387 21.92 4.80 18.04
C ARG A 387 22.88 5.86 18.54
N LYS A 388 23.26 6.78 17.66
CA LYS A 388 24.24 7.84 17.90
C LYS A 388 23.84 9.08 17.07
N PRO A 389 22.79 9.82 17.50
CA PRO A 389 22.21 10.90 16.71
C PRO A 389 23.23 11.89 16.15
N GLN A 390 24.25 12.27 16.93
CA GLN A 390 25.30 13.21 16.49
C GLN A 390 26.08 12.77 15.25
N ASN A 391 26.16 11.47 14.97
CA ASN A 391 26.86 10.97 13.79
C ASN A 391 26.16 11.37 12.47
N VAL A 392 24.86 11.69 12.50
CA VAL A 392 24.13 12.09 11.30
C VAL A 392 24.56 13.46 10.79
N LEU A 393 25.17 14.32 11.62
CA LEU A 393 25.73 15.62 11.17
C LEU A 393 26.70 15.47 10.00
N LYS A 394 27.44 14.35 9.94
CA LYS A 394 28.38 14.04 8.85
C LYS A 394 27.67 13.76 7.52
N GLN A 395 26.36 13.54 7.55
CA GLN A 395 25.53 13.26 6.38
C GLN A 395 24.83 14.52 5.86
N TYR A 396 24.95 15.69 6.52
CA TYR A 396 24.41 16.96 6.03
C TYR A 396 25.49 17.81 5.36
N ALA A 397 25.13 18.51 4.29
CA ALA A 397 25.94 19.58 3.71
C ALA A 397 26.14 20.72 4.73
N ASP A 398 27.22 21.49 4.60
CA ASP A 398 27.53 22.54 5.58
C ASP A 398 26.49 23.67 5.58
N ASP A 399 25.85 23.92 4.45
CA ASP A 399 24.77 24.88 4.22
C ASP A 399 23.37 24.23 4.17
N ALA A 400 23.23 23.01 4.72
CA ALA A 400 21.97 22.29 4.68
C ALA A 400 20.83 23.02 5.40
N ARG A 401 19.67 23.08 4.74
CA ARG A 401 18.45 23.71 5.25
C ARG A 401 17.57 22.66 5.90
N ILE A 402 17.25 22.85 7.17
CA ILE A 402 16.51 21.87 7.96
C ILE A 402 15.23 22.50 8.48
N SER A 403 14.11 21.80 8.36
CA SER A 403 12.83 22.16 8.95
C SER A 403 12.35 20.99 9.80
N TRP A 404 12.36 21.16 11.13
CA TRP A 404 11.94 20.14 12.07
C TRP A 404 10.65 20.57 12.79
N ASN A 405 9.55 19.87 12.50
CA ASN A 405 8.21 20.21 12.99
C ASN A 405 7.78 21.67 12.69
N GLY A 406 8.27 22.24 11.59
CA GLY A 406 8.00 23.62 11.19
C GLY A 406 8.98 24.66 11.73
N ASN A 407 10.01 24.25 12.47
CA ASN A 407 11.10 25.14 12.89
C ASN A 407 12.27 25.01 11.91
N GLY A 408 12.54 26.08 11.16
CA GLY A 408 13.69 26.17 10.26
C GLY A 408 15.01 26.36 11.02
N MET A 409 16.07 25.67 10.62
CA MET A 409 17.41 25.79 11.18
C MET A 409 18.50 25.41 10.18
N GLN A 410 19.71 25.89 10.45
CA GLN A 410 20.94 25.51 9.75
C GLN A 410 21.61 24.32 10.45
N LYS A 411 22.47 23.59 9.74
CA LYS A 411 23.21 22.43 10.29
C LYS A 411 23.93 22.72 11.60
N THR A 412 24.51 23.91 11.77
CA THR A 412 25.22 24.33 13.00
C THR A 412 24.35 24.27 14.26
N ASN A 413 23.03 24.38 14.11
CA ASN A 413 22.06 24.35 15.20
C ASN A 413 21.39 22.98 15.38
N LEU A 414 21.56 22.05 14.43
CA LEU A 414 20.85 20.76 14.41
C LEU A 414 21.17 19.91 15.65
N GLU A 415 22.44 19.87 16.07
CA GLU A 415 22.86 19.08 17.23
C GLU A 415 22.26 19.57 18.55
N THR A 416 22.35 20.87 18.80
CA THR A 416 21.87 21.47 20.05
C THR A 416 20.34 21.54 20.10
N GLN A 417 19.68 21.77 18.96
CA GLN A 417 18.23 21.92 18.95
C GLN A 417 17.47 20.60 18.84
N ILE A 418 18.00 19.61 18.13
CA ILE A 418 17.31 18.35 17.83
C ILE A 418 18.09 17.13 18.31
N LEU A 419 19.30 16.88 17.79
CA LEU A 419 19.95 15.57 17.93
C LEU A 419 20.29 15.20 19.38
N SER A 420 20.69 16.18 20.20
CA SER A 420 20.93 15.99 21.63
C SER A 420 19.70 15.55 22.42
N LYS A 421 18.50 15.83 21.90
CA LYS A 421 17.21 15.50 22.52
C LYS A 421 16.64 14.16 22.05
N LEU A 422 17.25 13.52 21.04
CA LEU A 422 16.79 12.23 20.49
C LEU A 422 17.30 11.00 21.25
N GLY A 423 18.03 11.19 22.35
CA GLY A 423 18.57 10.08 23.14
C GLY A 423 17.51 9.05 23.54
N GLY A 424 17.72 7.79 23.16
CA GLY A 424 16.79 6.69 23.47
C GLY A 424 15.58 6.57 22.54
N ILE A 425 15.45 7.42 21.51
CA ILE A 425 14.40 7.30 20.51
C ILE A 425 14.84 6.37 19.37
N ARG A 426 14.03 5.36 19.07
CA ARG A 426 14.24 4.46 17.93
C ARG A 426 13.31 4.84 16.79
N PHE A 427 13.88 5.05 15.62
CA PHE A 427 13.15 5.25 14.36
C PHE A 427 12.91 3.90 13.70
N GLU A 428 11.65 3.60 13.41
CA GLU A 428 11.19 2.45 12.63
C GLU A 428 10.69 2.96 11.27
N VAL A 429 11.50 2.81 10.24
CA VAL A 429 11.10 3.15 8.86
C VAL A 429 10.14 2.09 8.35
N MET A 430 8.95 2.51 7.93
CA MET A 430 7.91 1.61 7.41
C MET A 430 7.90 1.57 5.89
N SER A 431 8.17 2.71 5.27
CA SER A 431 8.20 2.86 3.81
C SER A 431 9.08 4.03 3.46
N HIS A 432 9.69 3.96 2.29
CA HIS A 432 10.31 5.09 1.65
C HIS A 432 10.06 5.03 0.16
N ASP A 433 10.15 6.19 -0.48
CA ASP A 433 10.15 6.35 -1.93
C ASP A 433 11.29 7.30 -2.29
N CYS A 434 11.85 7.18 -3.49
CA CYS A 434 12.86 8.10 -3.95
C CYS A 434 12.77 8.39 -5.44
N HIS A 435 13.29 9.55 -5.81
CA HIS A 435 13.38 9.99 -7.19
C HIS A 435 14.68 10.74 -7.41
N ALA A 436 15.40 10.39 -8.47
CA ALA A 436 16.51 11.21 -8.94
C ALA A 436 15.97 12.58 -9.37
N ILE A 437 16.67 13.64 -8.96
CA ILE A 437 16.40 15.02 -9.37
C ILE A 437 17.64 15.61 -10.04
N ASN A 438 17.40 16.48 -11.01
CA ASN A 438 18.43 17.29 -11.63
C ASN A 438 17.91 18.73 -11.61
N LEU A 439 18.45 19.54 -10.72
CA LEU A 439 18.08 20.96 -10.53
C LEU A 439 19.28 21.83 -10.91
N HIS A 440 19.04 23.11 -11.18
CA HIS A 440 20.07 24.05 -11.65
C HIS A 440 21.33 24.09 -10.74
N ASP A 441 21.15 23.89 -9.43
CA ASP A 441 22.23 23.89 -8.43
C ASP A 441 22.57 22.48 -7.90
N ILE A 442 21.82 21.45 -8.30
CA ILE A 442 21.96 20.07 -7.81
C ILE A 442 21.98 19.12 -9.01
N SER A 443 23.19 18.76 -9.44
CA SER A 443 23.37 17.73 -10.46
C SER A 443 23.33 16.33 -9.84
N ASN A 444 22.52 15.44 -10.41
CA ASN A 444 22.36 14.04 -9.98
C ASN A 444 21.97 13.88 -8.48
N GLY A 445 21.10 14.74 -7.98
CA GLY A 445 20.53 14.62 -6.64
C GLY A 445 19.40 13.59 -6.55
N MET A 446 18.85 13.39 -5.35
CA MET A 446 17.69 12.53 -5.12
C MET A 446 16.74 13.15 -4.11
N VAL A 447 15.44 13.13 -4.37
CA VAL A 447 14.42 13.37 -3.34
C VAL A 447 14.07 12.03 -2.72
N VAL A 448 14.03 11.97 -1.40
CA VAL A 448 13.71 10.77 -0.63
C VAL A 448 12.58 11.12 0.33
N VAL A 449 11.48 10.39 0.25
CA VAL A 449 10.35 10.52 1.17
C VAL A 449 10.33 9.29 2.06
N VAL A 450 10.28 9.48 3.37
CA VAL A 450 10.32 8.41 4.35
C VAL A 450 9.15 8.57 5.31
N ASN A 451 8.45 7.47 5.58
CA ASN A 451 7.40 7.43 6.59
C ASN A 451 7.68 6.30 7.57
N GLY A 452 7.42 6.55 8.85
CA GLY A 452 7.72 5.60 9.91
C GLY A 452 7.12 5.94 11.25
N TYR A 453 7.63 5.29 12.29
CA TYR A 453 7.27 5.52 13.69
C TYR A 453 8.50 5.81 14.53
N LEU A 454 8.35 6.68 15.53
CA LEU A 454 9.29 6.83 16.63
C LEU A 454 8.82 6.00 17.82
N HIS A 455 9.78 5.36 18.47
CA HIS A 455 9.60 4.57 19.69
C HIS A 455 10.43 5.20 20.80
N SER A 456 9.82 5.47 21.95
CA SER A 456 10.52 5.91 23.15
C SER A 456 10.14 4.96 24.30
N GLY A 457 10.99 3.97 24.57
CA GLY A 457 10.73 2.96 25.62
C GLY A 457 9.41 2.21 25.43
N ASN A 458 8.61 2.10 26.50
CA ASN A 458 7.30 1.41 26.53
C ASN A 458 6.10 2.31 26.14
N LEU A 459 6.34 3.50 25.58
CA LEU A 459 5.29 4.45 25.21
C LEU A 459 4.76 4.21 23.78
N SER A 460 3.62 4.85 23.48
CA SER A 460 2.91 4.79 22.19
C SER A 460 3.78 5.21 21.01
N LYS A 461 3.62 4.51 19.88
CA LYS A 461 4.28 4.83 18.60
C LYS A 461 3.81 6.20 18.10
N GLN A 462 4.72 7.14 17.87
CA GLN A 462 4.42 8.42 17.20
C GLN A 462 4.76 8.30 15.71
N PRO A 463 3.82 8.47 14.78
CA PRO A 463 4.16 8.42 13.35
C PRO A 463 4.94 9.67 12.93
N PHE A 464 5.76 9.53 11.89
CA PHE A 464 6.47 10.65 11.26
C PHE A 464 6.52 10.52 9.75
N SER A 465 6.72 11.66 9.09
CA SER A 465 7.06 11.78 7.68
C SER A 465 8.27 12.70 7.55
N GLN A 466 9.24 12.30 6.73
CA GLN A 466 10.44 13.07 6.47
C GLN A 466 10.73 13.10 4.98
N VAL A 467 11.02 14.28 4.45
CA VAL A 467 11.48 14.47 3.07
C VAL A 467 12.92 14.95 3.11
N LEU A 468 13.81 14.23 2.41
CA LEU A 468 15.22 14.55 2.27
C LEU A 468 15.53 14.89 0.82
N ILE A 469 16.32 15.93 0.58
CA ILE A 469 16.97 16.16 -0.71
C ILE A 469 18.45 15.82 -0.55
N LEU A 470 18.86 14.78 -1.26
CA LEU A 470 20.21 14.25 -1.29
C LEU A 470 20.97 14.79 -2.51
N VAL A 471 22.22 15.17 -2.31
CA VAL A 471 23.10 15.74 -3.34
C VAL A 471 24.44 15.01 -3.32
N ASN A 472 25.13 14.90 -4.46
CA ASN A 472 26.42 14.21 -4.48
C ASN A 472 27.46 14.95 -3.64
N ASN A 473 28.23 14.18 -2.87
CA ASN A 473 29.38 14.69 -2.16
C ASN A 473 30.52 15.00 -3.16
N PRO A 474 30.92 16.27 -3.33
CA PRO A 474 31.97 16.63 -4.30
C PRO A 474 33.35 16.08 -3.89
N SER A 475 33.57 15.82 -2.61
CA SER A 475 34.84 15.31 -2.07
C SER A 475 34.91 13.77 -2.04
N LYS A 476 33.80 13.06 -2.25
CA LYS A 476 33.75 11.60 -2.20
C LYS A 476 32.79 11.02 -3.22
N LYS A 477 33.36 10.34 -4.21
CA LYS A 477 32.63 9.67 -5.28
C LYS A 477 31.65 8.63 -4.68
N ASN A 478 30.37 8.73 -5.04
CA ASN A 478 29.27 7.87 -4.60
C ASN A 478 28.79 8.04 -3.14
N GLU A 479 29.18 9.09 -2.41
CA GLU A 479 28.51 9.46 -1.15
C GLU A 479 27.51 10.61 -1.40
N PHE A 480 26.40 10.63 -0.65
CA PHE A 480 25.40 11.70 -0.70
C PHE A 480 25.41 12.53 0.59
N TYR A 481 25.15 13.83 0.46
CA TYR A 481 24.80 14.74 1.55
C TYR A 481 23.33 15.12 1.52
N ILE A 482 22.74 15.38 2.68
CA ILE A 482 21.44 16.01 2.82
C ILE A 482 21.63 17.51 2.64
N GLN A 483 21.00 18.07 1.59
CA GLN A 483 20.92 19.51 1.35
C GLN A 483 19.67 20.12 1.97
N ASP A 484 18.55 19.40 1.89
CA ASP A 484 17.29 19.81 2.52
C ASP A 484 16.71 18.67 3.34
N ASP A 485 16.23 19.00 4.52
CA ASP A 485 15.56 18.07 5.43
C ASP A 485 14.27 18.67 5.95
N CYS A 486 13.15 18.00 5.71
CA CYS A 486 11.87 18.38 6.26
C CYS A 486 11.28 17.21 7.05
N PHE A 487 11.43 17.26 8.38
CA PHE A 487 10.88 16.28 9.32
C PHE A 487 9.59 16.78 9.97
N ARG A 488 8.59 15.90 10.11
CA ARG A 488 7.36 16.21 10.84
C ARG A 488 6.76 14.98 11.54
N TYR A 489 6.34 15.15 12.79
CA TYR A 489 5.43 14.22 13.46
C TYR A 489 4.06 14.27 12.77
N VAL A 490 3.51 13.10 12.49
CA VAL A 490 2.20 12.92 11.87
C VAL A 490 1.13 12.77 12.93
#